data_AF-X6LG06-F1
#
_entry.id   AF-X6LG06-F1
#
_cell.length_a   1.000
_cell.length_b   1.000
_cell.length_c   1.000
_cell.angle_alpha   90.00
_cell.angle_beta   90.00
_cell.angle_gamma   90.00
#
_symmetry.space_group_name_H-M   'P 1'
#
loop_
_entity.id
_entity.type
_entity.pdbx_description
1 polymer ?
#
loop_
_entity_poly.entity_id
_entity_poly.type
_entity_poly.pdbx_seq_one_letter_code
_entity_poly.pdbx_strand_id
1 'polypeptide(L)'
;AFSFLNISVFNLNTFQFIKHDILPIDIFINHHCFISKSENEEKYQMLLFCFSSGLSIKYDENNNTFRFHPLPICKDITLFKHYAYVCVNNVIFFFGGWNDRYTDVVISKSVYKYSIRENKWTTF
;
A
#
# COMPACT_ATOMS: atom_id res chain seq x y z
N ALA A 1 12.85 -12.50 15.77
CA ALA A 1 12.90 -12.32 14.32
C ALA A 1 12.07 -11.09 13.98
N PHE A 2 12.68 -10.01 13.49
CA PHE A 2 11.93 -8.82 13.06
C PHE A 2 11.21 -9.15 11.76
N SER A 3 9.95 -9.56 11.86
CA SER A 3 9.08 -9.68 10.70
C SER A 3 8.59 -8.28 10.34
N PHE A 4 9.18 -7.67 9.31
CA PHE A 4 8.73 -6.38 8.74
C PHE A 4 7.56 -6.53 7.77
N LEU A 5 6.92 -7.70 7.78
CA LEU A 5 5.82 -8.07 6.90
C LEU A 5 4.48 -8.10 7.66
N ASN A 6 4.40 -7.53 8.85
CA ASN A 6 3.22 -7.69 9.69
C ASN A 6 2.18 -6.60 9.43
N ILE A 7 0.92 -6.98 9.54
CA ILE A 7 -0.20 -6.05 9.71
C ILE A 7 -0.87 -6.34 11.06
N SER A 8 -1.15 -5.27 11.80
CA SER A 8 -1.79 -5.36 13.11
C SER A 8 -3.03 -4.48 13.16
N VAL A 9 -4.06 -4.95 13.83
CA VAL A 9 -5.24 -4.16 14.18
C VAL A 9 -5.20 -3.86 15.66
N PHE A 10 -5.26 -2.57 15.99
CA PHE A 10 -5.22 -2.07 17.36
C PHE A 10 -6.51 -1.31 17.67
N ASN A 11 -7.16 -1.68 18.78
CA ASN A 11 -8.37 -1.04 19.23
C ASN A 11 -8.03 0.20 20.06
N LEU A 12 -8.47 1.38 19.61
CA LEU A 12 -8.21 2.64 20.30
C LEU A 12 -9.04 2.84 21.58
N ASN A 13 -10.16 2.12 21.75
CA ASN A 13 -11.01 2.20 22.94
C ASN A 13 -10.47 1.32 24.07
N THR A 14 -9.99 0.11 23.75
CA THR A 14 -9.48 -0.85 24.74
C THR A 14 -7.97 -0.83 24.89
N PHE A 15 -7.26 -0.14 24.00
CA PHE A 15 -5.80 -0.11 23.92
C PHE A 15 -5.16 -1.50 23.78
N GLN A 16 -5.83 -2.40 23.05
CA GLN A 16 -5.39 -3.79 22.85
C GLN A 16 -5.27 -4.12 21.37
N PHE A 17 -4.34 -5.02 21.05
CA PHE A 17 -4.29 -5.62 19.72
C PHE A 17 -5.41 -6.64 19.55
N ILE A 18 -6.13 -6.53 18.43
CA ILE A 18 -7.21 -7.44 18.06
C ILE A 18 -6.68 -8.57 17.18
N LYS A 19 -5.86 -8.22 16.19
CA LYS A 19 -5.39 -9.15 15.17
C LYS A 19 -3.97 -8.82 14.75
N HIS A 20 -3.20 -9.87 14.50
CA HIS A 20 -1.90 -9.82 13.86
C HIS A 20 -1.90 -10.80 12.70
N ASP A 21 -1.30 -10.42 11.58
CA ASP A 21 -1.14 -11.27 10.42
C ASP A 21 0.13 -10.91 9.64
N ILE A 22 0.53 -11.78 8.73
CA ILE A 22 1.69 -11.58 7.85
C ILE A 22 1.18 -11.28 6.45
N LEU A 23 1.63 -10.16 5.90
CA LEU A 23 1.37 -9.75 4.53
C LEU A 23 2.08 -10.73 3.58
N PRO A 24 1.41 -11.22 2.53
CA PRO A 24 1.99 -12.14 1.55
C PRO A 24 2.89 -11.39 0.56
N ILE A 25 3.93 -10.75 1.07
CA ILE A 25 4.86 -9.90 0.33
C ILE A 25 6.28 -10.39 0.64
N ASP A 26 7.05 -10.72 -0.40
CA ASP A 26 8.42 -11.25 -0.29
C ASP A 26 9.49 -10.15 -0.38
N ILE A 27 9.15 -8.94 0.05
CA ILE A 27 10.05 -7.78 0.04
C ILE A 27 9.93 -6.99 1.34
N PHE A 28 11.00 -6.31 1.72
CA PHE A 28 10.98 -5.41 2.87
C PHE A 28 10.02 -4.24 2.62
N ILE A 29 9.04 -4.07 3.52
CA ILE A 29 8.04 -3.02 3.41
C ILE A 29 8.58 -1.76 4.07
N ASN A 30 8.98 -0.77 3.27
CA ASN A 30 9.33 0.57 3.72
C ASN A 30 8.88 1.64 2.73
N HIS A 31 8.69 2.86 3.23
CA HIS A 31 8.32 4.02 2.40
C HIS A 31 7.18 3.74 1.42
N HIS A 32 6.20 2.97 1.90
CA HIS A 32 5.12 2.41 1.13
C HIS A 32 3.93 3.38 1.09
N CYS A 33 3.07 3.22 0.09
CA CYS A 33 1.76 3.85 0.05
C CYS A 33 0.75 2.91 0.71
N PHE A 34 0.12 3.36 1.78
CA PHE A 34 -0.95 2.64 2.45
C PHE A 34 -2.18 3.54 2.57
N ILE A 35 -3.27 3.15 1.93
CA ILE A 35 -4.52 3.90 2.00
C ILE A 35 -5.64 3.01 2.47
N SER A 36 -6.57 3.57 3.24
CA SER A 36 -7.83 2.94 3.59
C SER A 36 -8.94 3.46 2.69
N LYS A 37 -9.92 2.58 2.45
CA LYS A 37 -11.17 2.86 1.77
C LYS A 37 -12.27 2.10 2.50
N SER A 38 -13.32 2.81 2.92
CA SER A 38 -14.54 2.17 3.38
C SER A 38 -15.25 1.53 2.17
N GLU A 39 -15.46 0.21 2.21
CA GLU A 39 -16.33 -0.46 1.25
C GLU A 39 -17.79 -0.31 1.71
N ASN A 40 -18.05 -0.46 3.01
CA ASN A 40 -19.29 -0.18 3.77
C ASN A 40 -18.95 0.00 5.27
N GLU A 41 -19.95 0.19 6.15
CA GLU A 41 -19.76 0.47 7.60
C GLU A 41 -18.86 -0.56 8.34
N GLU A 42 -18.85 -1.83 7.93
CA GLU A 42 -18.13 -2.91 8.65
C GLU A 42 -17.05 -3.62 7.81
N LYS A 43 -16.81 -3.14 6.57
CA LYS A 43 -15.85 -3.75 5.63
C LYS A 43 -14.87 -2.73 5.13
N TYR A 44 -13.62 -2.93 5.51
CA TYR A 44 -12.52 -2.06 5.17
C TYR A 44 -11.70 -2.69 4.05
N GLN A 45 -11.49 -1.91 3.00
CA GLN A 45 -10.53 -2.24 1.96
C GLN A 45 -9.35 -1.30 2.12
N MET A 46 -8.15 -1.85 2.27
CA MET A 46 -6.91 -1.10 2.29
C MET A 46 -6.09 -1.47 1.07
N LEU A 47 -5.39 -0.51 0.50
CA LEU A 47 -4.46 -0.75 -0.60
C LEU A 47 -3.05 -0.44 -0.15
N LEU A 48 -2.14 -1.37 -0.41
CA LEU A 48 -0.72 -1.25 -0.13
C LEU A 48 0.05 -1.32 -1.45
N PHE A 49 0.88 -0.31 -1.70
CA PHE A 49 1.83 -0.29 -2.80
C PHE A 49 3.23 -0.08 -2.23
N CYS A 50 4.15 -0.96 -2.57
CA CYS A 50 5.54 -0.91 -2.11
C CYS A 50 6.43 -1.58 -3.17
N PHE A 51 7.38 -0.83 -3.74
CA PHE A 51 8.28 -1.33 -4.78
C PHE A 51 7.52 -2.06 -5.91
N SER A 52 7.82 -3.34 -6.15
CA SER A 52 7.18 -4.21 -7.13
C SER A 52 5.92 -4.93 -6.62
N SER A 53 5.47 -4.62 -5.40
CA SER A 53 4.32 -5.27 -4.76
C SER A 53 3.13 -4.32 -4.64
N GLY A 54 1.97 -4.82 -5.06
CA GLY A 54 0.67 -4.19 -4.88
C GLY A 54 -0.28 -5.17 -4.22
N LEU A 55 -1.02 -4.73 -3.21
CA LEU A 55 -1.90 -5.58 -2.43
C LEU A 55 -3.19 -4.86 -2.08
N SER A 56 -4.33 -5.50 -2.38
CA SER A 56 -5.63 -5.15 -1.83
C SER A 56 -5.87 -6.03 -0.60
N ILE A 57 -6.03 -5.39 0.54
CA ILE A 57 -6.25 -6.02 1.84
C ILE A 57 -7.70 -5.75 2.24
N LYS A 58 -8.50 -6.80 2.40
CA LYS A 58 -9.83 -6.69 2.99
C LYS A 58 -9.78 -7.09 4.45
N TYR A 59 -10.38 -6.29 5.32
CA TYR A 59 -10.53 -6.58 6.73
C TYR A 59 -12.01 -6.61 7.11
N ASP A 60 -12.41 -7.69 7.78
CA ASP A 60 -13.75 -7.92 8.34
C ASP A 60 -13.67 -7.75 9.86
N GLU A 61 -14.27 -6.67 10.38
CA GLU A 61 -14.25 -6.35 11.81
C GLU A 61 -15.08 -7.31 12.66
N ASN A 62 -16.13 -7.93 12.11
CA ASN A 62 -16.98 -8.87 12.84
C ASN A 62 -16.21 -10.17 13.13
N ASN A 63 -15.39 -10.60 12.18
CA ASN A 63 -14.65 -11.87 12.27
C ASN A 63 -13.17 -11.68 12.60
N ASN A 64 -12.66 -10.44 12.60
CA ASN A 64 -11.24 -10.10 12.74
C ASN A 64 -10.34 -10.86 11.75
N THR A 65 -10.79 -10.95 10.49
CA THR A 65 -10.08 -11.70 9.44
C THR A 65 -9.56 -10.79 8.33
N PHE A 66 -8.35 -11.10 7.85
CA PHE A 66 -7.78 -10.49 6.66
C PHE A 66 -7.99 -11.37 5.42
N ARG A 67 -8.15 -10.74 4.26
CA ARG A 67 -8.04 -11.39 2.95
C ARG A 67 -7.17 -10.54 2.03
N PHE A 68 -6.19 -11.17 1.41
CA PHE A 68 -5.16 -10.50 0.62
C PHE A 68 -5.33 -10.84 -0.86
N HIS A 69 -5.29 -9.84 -1.74
CA HIS A 69 -5.41 -10.00 -3.18
C HIS A 69 -4.31 -9.19 -3.87
N PRO A 70 -3.47 -9.79 -4.72
CA PRO A 70 -2.43 -9.06 -5.44
C PRO A 70 -3.04 -8.04 -6.41
N LEU A 71 -2.36 -6.90 -6.56
CA LEU A 71 -2.72 -5.86 -7.52
C LEU A 71 -1.62 -5.69 -8.57
N PRO A 72 -1.99 -5.36 -9.82
CA PRO A 72 -1.03 -5.01 -10.86
C PRO A 72 -0.22 -3.77 -10.46
N ILE A 73 1.05 -3.77 -10.87
CA ILE A 73 2.00 -2.69 -10.63
C ILE A 73 2.54 -2.15 -11.96
N CYS A 74 2.66 -0.82 -12.07
CA CYS A 74 3.36 -0.16 -13.16
C CYS A 74 4.87 -0.42 -13.05
N LYS A 75 5.53 -0.90 -14.09
CA LYS A 75 6.98 -1.16 -14.04
C LYS A 75 7.80 0.08 -13.71
N ASP A 76 7.40 1.24 -14.21
CA ASP A 76 8.14 2.49 -14.03
C ASP A 76 8.19 2.94 -12.57
N ILE A 77 7.10 2.75 -11.82
CA ILE A 77 7.06 3.12 -10.39
C ILE A 77 7.90 2.16 -9.53
N THR A 78 8.12 0.91 -9.97
CA THR A 78 8.89 -0.08 -9.19
C THR A 78 10.34 0.33 -8.95
N LEU A 79 10.87 1.25 -9.76
CA LEU A 79 12.24 1.74 -9.63
C LEU A 79 12.42 2.73 -8.47
N PHE A 80 11.32 3.22 -7.88
CA PHE A 80 11.34 4.32 -6.92
C PHE A 80 10.69 3.94 -5.59
N LYS A 81 11.19 4.56 -4.53
CA LYS A 81 10.69 4.54 -3.16
C LYS A 81 10.49 5.98 -2.66
N HIS A 82 9.92 6.16 -1.47
CA HIS A 82 9.77 7.48 -0.82
C HIS A 82 8.96 8.48 -1.66
N TYR A 83 8.00 7.99 -2.42
CA TYR A 83 7.04 8.85 -3.10
C TYR A 83 6.11 9.51 -2.07
N ALA A 84 5.79 10.78 -2.30
CA ALA A 84 4.61 11.37 -1.68
C ALA A 84 3.37 10.85 -2.41
N TYR A 85 2.26 10.65 -1.72
CA TYR A 85 1.02 10.21 -2.35
C TYR A 85 -0.20 10.92 -1.78
N VAL A 86 -1.23 11.04 -2.61
CA VAL A 86 -2.56 11.53 -2.20
C VAL A 86 -3.63 10.68 -2.87
N CYS A 87 -4.68 10.36 -2.13
CA CYS A 87 -5.86 9.68 -2.65
C CYS A 87 -7.01 10.67 -2.79
N VAL A 88 -7.52 10.86 -4.01
CA VAL A 88 -8.66 11.75 -4.30
C VAL A 88 -9.61 11.04 -5.26
N ASN A 89 -10.90 11.00 -4.94
CA ASN A 89 -11.96 10.48 -5.81
C ASN A 89 -11.70 9.07 -6.39
N ASN A 90 -11.21 8.14 -5.57
CA ASN A 90 -10.80 6.78 -5.99
C ASN A 90 -9.58 6.72 -6.91
N VAL A 91 -8.74 7.74 -6.89
CA VAL A 91 -7.49 7.80 -7.64
C VAL A 91 -6.36 8.09 -6.66
N ILE A 92 -5.29 7.31 -6.73
CA ILE A 92 -4.05 7.58 -6.00
C ILE A 92 -3.10 8.26 -6.96
N PHE A 93 -2.59 9.43 -6.58
CA PHE A 93 -1.48 10.07 -7.26
C PHE A 93 -0.21 9.86 -6.44
N PHE A 94 0.87 9.51 -7.12
CA PHE A 94 2.21 9.33 -6.57
C PHE A 94 3.13 10.37 -7.19
N PHE A 95 3.86 11.10 -6.36
CA PHE A 95 4.72 12.19 -6.77
C PHE A 95 6.17 11.90 -6.43
N GLY A 96 7.00 11.96 -7.46
CA GLY A 96 8.45 11.82 -7.35
C GLY A 96 8.89 10.45 -6.85
N GLY A 97 9.72 10.44 -5.81
CA GLY A 97 10.41 9.27 -5.29
C GLY A 97 11.87 9.19 -5.74
N TRP A 98 12.66 8.37 -5.06
CA TRP A 98 14.06 8.12 -5.38
C TRP A 98 14.39 6.63 -5.36
N ASN A 99 15.45 6.21 -6.04
CA ASN A 99 15.79 4.80 -6.19
C ASN A 99 16.53 4.18 -4.98
N ASP A 100 16.76 4.94 -3.90
CA ASP A 100 17.37 4.46 -2.65
C ASP A 100 18.76 3.82 -2.87
N ARG A 101 19.51 4.33 -3.86
CA ARG A 101 20.88 3.90 -4.18
C ARG A 101 21.87 4.98 -3.78
N TYR A 102 23.05 4.57 -3.28
CA TYR A 102 24.14 5.49 -2.97
C TYR A 102 24.90 5.95 -4.21
N THR A 103 25.00 5.10 -5.23
CA THR A 103 25.55 5.42 -6.56
C THR A 103 24.39 5.48 -7.57
N ASP A 104 24.54 6.30 -8.62
CA ASP A 104 23.49 6.48 -9.64
C ASP A 104 22.14 6.89 -9.05
N VAL A 105 22.17 7.88 -8.17
CA VAL A 105 20.97 8.43 -7.53
C VAL A 105 20.03 8.96 -8.61
N VAL A 106 18.82 8.38 -8.67
CA VAL A 106 17.76 8.86 -9.54
C VAL A 106 16.62 9.38 -8.68
N ILE A 107 16.27 10.64 -8.89
CA ILE A 107 15.10 11.28 -8.31
C ILE A 107 14.06 11.44 -9.43
N SER A 108 12.92 10.79 -9.25
CA SER A 108 11.79 10.91 -10.17
C SER A 108 11.15 12.30 -10.01
N LYS A 109 10.81 12.91 -11.16
CA LYS A 109 9.91 14.09 -11.23
C LYS A 109 8.54 13.72 -11.80
N SER A 110 8.34 12.44 -12.13
CA SER A 110 7.13 11.94 -12.75
C SER A 110 5.98 11.87 -11.76
N VAL A 111 4.76 11.90 -12.30
CA VAL A 111 3.54 11.65 -11.54
C VAL A 111 2.93 10.36 -12.03
N TYR A 112 2.73 9.42 -11.11
CA TYR A 112 2.03 8.17 -11.40
C TYR A 112 0.64 8.23 -10.83
N LYS A 113 -0.32 7.65 -11.55
CA LYS A 113 -1.71 7.60 -11.16
C LYS A 113 -2.17 6.16 -11.15
N TYR A 114 -2.82 5.76 -10.07
CA TYR A 114 -3.53 4.49 -9.97
C TYR A 114 -5.03 4.75 -9.81
N SER A 115 -5.82 4.28 -10.76
CA SER A 115 -7.29 4.28 -10.69
C SER A 115 -7.74 3.05 -9.92
N ILE A 116 -8.31 3.27 -8.72
CA ILE A 116 -8.76 2.18 -7.85
C ILE A 116 -9.94 1.42 -8.48
N ARG A 117 -10.84 2.14 -9.16
CA ARG A 117 -12.02 1.53 -9.80
C ARG A 117 -11.65 0.65 -10.99
N GLU A 118 -10.68 1.11 -11.79
CA GLU A 118 -10.26 0.41 -13.00
C GLU A 118 -9.11 -0.57 -12.74
N ASN A 119 -8.54 -0.57 -11.53
CA ASN A 119 -7.34 -1.31 -11.17
C ASN A 119 -6.19 -1.06 -12.17
N LYS A 120 -6.01 0.21 -12.56
CA LYS A 120 -5.17 0.59 -13.71
C LYS A 120 -4.22 1.72 -13.38
N TRP A 121 -2.98 1.57 -13.84
CA TRP A 121 -1.95 2.60 -13.77
C TRP A 121 -1.94 3.51 -15.01
N THR A 122 -1.58 4.78 -14.83
CA THR A 122 -1.31 5.75 -15.88
C THR A 122 -0.14 6.62 -15.46
N THR A 123 0.70 7.01 -16.41
CA THR A 123 1.89 7.84 -16.19
C THR A 123 1.69 9.22 -16.83
N PHE A 124 2.26 10.25 -16.22
CA PHE A 124 2.26 11.64 -16.71
C PHE A 124 3.68 12.20 -16.70
#